data_AF-A0AAW2RHB2-F1
#
_entry.id   AF-A0AAW2RHB2-F1
#
_cell.length_a   1.000
_cell.length_b   1.000
_cell.length_c   1.000
_cell.angle_alpha   90.00
_cell.angle_beta   90.00
_cell.angle_gamma   90.00
#
_symmetry.space_group_name_H-M   'P 1'
#
loop_
_entity.id
_entity.type
_entity.pdbx_description
1 polymer ?
#
loop_
_entity_poly.entity_id
_entity_poly.type
_entity_poly.pdbx_seq_one_letter_code
_entity_poly.pdbx_strand_id
1 'polypeptide(L)' 'MDMVLKLGTQNPVVIFSKTSCGISHAISTLIRGFGANPVIHELDELPDGHEIENALMVLGCNPGVPAVFIGEGIHRWFE' A
#
# COMPACT_ATOMS: atom_id res chain seq x y z
N MET A 1 -13.47 0.90 -3.22
CA MET A 1 -13.21 0.40 -1.84
C MET A 1 -12.95 -1.10 -1.85
N ASP A 2 -13.84 -1.93 -2.42
CA ASP A 2 -13.63 -3.39 -2.54
C ASP A 2 -12.29 -3.80 -3.15
N MET A 3 -11.83 -3.10 -4.19
CA MET A 3 -10.56 -3.42 -4.84
C MET A 3 -9.36 -3.24 -3.92
N VAL A 4 -9.32 -2.16 -3.13
CA VAL A 4 -8.24 -1.91 -2.15
C VAL A 4 -8.21 -2.99 -1.09
N LEU A 5 -9.38 -3.35 -0.55
CA LEU A 5 -9.48 -4.42 0.45
C LEU A 5 -9.06 -5.76 -0.14
N LYS A 6 -9.54 -6.09 -1.34
CA LYS A 6 -9.16 -7.32 -2.05
C LYS A 6 -7.66 -7.40 -2.30
N LEU A 7 -7.05 -6.34 -2.84
CA LEU A 7 -5.61 -6.31 -3.10
C LEU A 7 -4.81 -6.31 -1.79
N GLY A 8 -5.27 -5.56 -0.79
CA GLY A 8 -4.62 -5.41 0.51
C GLY A 8 -4.59 -6.68 1.36
N THR A 9 -5.55 -7.60 1.18
CA THR A 9 -5.62 -8.86 1.95
C THR A 9 -5.13 -10.08 1.18
N GLN A 10 -4.72 -9.94 -0.09
CA GLN A 10 -4.22 -11.05 -0.90
C GLN A 10 -2.89 -11.61 -0.44
N ASN A 11 -2.09 -10.82 0.29
CA ASN A 11 -0.76 -11.21 0.76
C ASN A 11 -0.57 -10.77 2.21
N PRO A 12 0.32 -11.44 2.98
CA PRO A 12 0.59 -11.08 4.37
C PRO A 12 1.07 -9.63 4.55
N VAL A 13 1.74 -9.06 3.55
CA VAL A 13 2.11 -7.64 3.53
C VAL A 13 1.91 -7.09 2.12
N VAL A 14 1.15 -6.01 2.00
CA VAL A 14 0.89 -5.30 0.75
C VAL A 14 1.21 -3.82 0.93
N ILE A 15 1.87 -3.22 -0.05
CA ILE A 15 2.23 -1.80 -0.07
C ILE A 15 1.66 -1.19 -1.34
N PHE A 16 0.80 -0.19 -1.21
CA PHE A 16 0.43 0.68 -2.32
C PHE A 16 1.42 1.84 -2.37
N SER A 17 1.99 2.08 -3.55
CA SER A 17 3.10 2.98 -3.76
C SER A 17 2.97 3.76 -5.07
N LYS A 18 3.95 4.62 -5.34
CA LYS A 18 4.20 5.23 -6.63
C LYS A 18 5.69 5.14 -6.92
N THR A 19 6.08 4.99 -8.18
CA THR A 19 7.50 4.88 -8.59
C THR A 19 8.34 6.10 -8.17
N SER A 20 7.69 7.26 -8.05
CA SER A 20 8.31 8.52 -7.62
C SER A 20 8.35 8.76 -6.09
N CYS A 21 7.87 7.81 -5.28
CA CYS A 21 7.76 7.97 -3.82
C CYS A 21 8.98 7.42 -3.07
N GLY A 22 9.93 8.29 -2.71
CA GLY A 22 11.13 7.90 -1.94
C GLY A 22 10.83 7.26 -0.57
N ILE A 23 9.76 7.69 0.11
CA ILE A 23 9.34 7.12 1.40
C ILE A 23 8.89 5.67 1.23
N SER A 24 8.16 5.37 0.16
CA SER A 24 7.72 4.00 -0.11
C SER A 24 8.88 3.03 -0.29
N HIS A 25 9.96 3.49 -0.93
CA HIS A 25 11.16 2.69 -1.11
C HIS A 25 11.85 2.38 0.24
N ALA A 26 11.89 3.36 1.15
CA ALA A 26 12.41 3.17 2.50
C ALA A 26 11.56 2.17 3.30
N ILE A 27 10.23 2.27 3.25
CA ILE A 27 9.31 1.34 3.91
C ILE A 27 9.44 -0.08 3.36
N SER A 28 9.49 -0.23 2.03
CA SER A 28 9.70 -1.53 1.37
C SER A 28 11.01 -2.17 1.82
N THR A 29 12.10 -1.40 1.86
CA THR A 29 13.41 -1.87 2.33
C THR A 29 13.37 -2.29 3.79
N LEU A 30 12.73 -1.49 4.65
CA LEU A 30 12.60 -1.78 6.09
C LEU A 30 11.83 -3.08 6.31
N ILE A 31 10.68 -3.25 5.66
CA ILE A 31 9.85 -4.46 5.76
C ILE A 31 10.63 -5.68 5.28
N ARG A 32 11.36 -5.57 4.16
CA ARG A 32 12.26 -6.62 3.68
C ARG A 32 13.37 -6.96 4.68
N GLY A 33 13.90 -5.95 5.37
CA GLY A 33 14.91 -6.11 6.42
C GLY A 33 14.41 -6.92 7.62
N PHE A 34 13.10 -6.91 7.90
CA PHE A 34 12.47 -7.78 8.91
C PHE A 34 12.21 -9.22 8.42
N GLY A 35 12.64 -9.57 7.21
CA GLY A 35 12.45 -10.90 6.64
C GLY A 35 11.07 -11.12 6.00
N ALA A 36 10.24 -10.09 5.92
CA ALA A 36 8.97 -10.15 5.19
C ALA A 36 9.18 -9.91 3.68
N ASN A 37 8.28 -10.45 2.86
CA ASN A 37 8.28 -10.19 1.41
C ASN A 37 7.01 -9.42 1.02
N PRO A 38 7.05 -8.08 1.00
CA PRO A 38 5.87 -7.30 0.65
C PRO A 38 5.56 -7.39 -0.85
N VAL A 39 4.27 -7.46 -1.17
CA VAL A 39 3.77 -7.19 -2.53
C VAL A 39 3.57 -5.70 -2.68
N ILE A 40 4.08 -5.14 -3.77
CA ILE A 40 4.03 -3.69 -4.02
C ILE A 40 3.14 -3.46 -5.24
N HIS A 41 2.16 -2.57 -5.09
CA HIS A 41 1.30 -2.09 -6.17
C HIS A 41 1.66 -0.63 -6.47
N GLU A 42 2.41 -0.42 -7.54
CA GLU A 42 2.77 0.91 -8.04
C GLU A 42 1.56 1.52 -8.77
N LEU A 43 0.88 2.46 -8.11
CA LEU A 43 -0.38 3.01 -8.58
C LEU A 43 -0.22 3.81 -9.88
N ASP A 44 0.93 4.41 -10.12
CA ASP A 44 1.20 5.15 -11.36
C ASP A 44 1.47 4.24 -12.58
N GLU A 45 1.66 2.94 -12.36
CA GLU A 45 1.83 1.94 -13.42
C GLU A 45 0.57 1.10 -13.67
N LEU A 46 -0.40 1.14 -12.76
CA LEU A 46 -1.65 0.39 -12.89
C LEU A 46 -2.69 1.16 -13.72
N PRO A 47 -3.44 0.48 -14.61
CA PRO A 47 -4.50 1.12 -15.39
C PRO A 47 -5.58 1.76 -14.51
N ASP A 48 -5.91 1.10 -13.38
CA ASP A 48 -6.93 1.56 -12.43
C ASP A 48 -6.32 2.31 -11.22
N GLY A 49 -5.05 2.69 -11.29
CA GLY A 49 -4.29 3.14 -10.12
C GLY A 49 -4.82 4.41 -9.45
N HIS A 50 -5.36 5.35 -10.24
CA HIS A 50 -6.01 6.55 -9.70
C HIS A 50 -7.30 6.23 -8.92
N GLU A 51 -8.06 5.22 -9.35
CA GLU A 51 -9.27 4.77 -8.63
C GLU A 51 -8.91 4.09 -7.32
N ILE A 52 -7.82 3.30 -7.32
CA ILE A 52 -7.26 2.68 -6.11
C ILE A 52 -6.76 3.75 -5.15
N GLU A 53 -6.03 4.78 -5.63
CA GLU A 53 -5.56 5.89 -4.79
C GLU A 53 -6.71 6.67 -4.15
N ASN A 54 -7.76 6.98 -4.92
CA ASN A 54 -8.96 7.62 -4.39
C ASN A 54 -9.65 6.76 -3.33
N ALA A 55 -9.74 5.45 -3.55
CA ALA A 55 -10.30 4.54 -2.56
C ALA A 55 -9.45 4.48 -1.28
N LEU A 56 -8.12 4.53 -1.38
CA LEU A 56 -7.21 4.63 -0.23
C LEU A 56 -7.46 5.93 0.55
N MET A 57 -7.63 7.06 -0.13
CA MET A 57 -7.94 8.34 0.52
C MET A 57 -9.30 8.31 1.23
N VAL A 58 -10.33 7.70 0.63
CA VAL A 58 -11.64 7.50 1.28
C VAL A 58 -11.54 6.61 2.54
N LEU A 59 -10.61 5.66 2.55
CA LEU A 59 -10.30 4.82 3.71
C LEU A 59 -9.46 5.54 4.78
N GLY A 60 -9.07 6.80 4.54
CA GLY A 60 -8.32 7.63 5.47
C GLY A 60 -6.80 7.63 5.25
N CYS A 61 -6.29 6.99 4.20
CA CYS A 61 -4.89 7.11 3.82
C CYS A 61 -4.68 8.45 3.11
N ASN A 62 -4.25 9.48 3.84
CA ASN A 62 -3.96 10.80 3.28
C ASN A 62 -2.54 11.25 3.66
N PRO A 63 -1.58 11.31 2.71
CA PRO A 63 -1.74 11.05 1.27
C PRO A 63 -2.02 9.56 0.96
N GLY A 64 -2.59 9.28 -0.23
CA GLY A 64 -2.99 7.93 -0.65
C GLY A 64 -1.85 6.91 -0.74
N VAL A 65 -0.59 7.37 -0.79
CA VAL A 65 0.61 6.54 -0.74
C VAL A 65 1.70 7.15 0.16
N PRO A 66 2.54 6.33 0.82
CA PRO A 66 2.43 4.87 0.90
C PRO A 66 1.30 4.42 1.82
N ALA A 67 0.56 3.38 1.41
CA ALA A 67 -0.39 2.70 2.27
C ALA A 67 0.03 1.24 2.45
N VAL A 68 0.16 0.79 3.70
CA VAL A 68 0.68 -0.55 4.03
C VAL A 68 -0.40 -1.37 4.74
N PHE A 69 -0.65 -2.57 4.22
CA PHE A 69 -1.59 -3.54 4.76
C PHE A 69 -0.80 -4.74 5.26
N ILE A 70 -1.11 -5.21 6.48
CA ILE A 70 -0.42 -6.34 7.12
C ILE A 70 -1.47 -7.30 7.65
N GLY A 71 -1.41 -8.56 7.22
CA GLY A 71 -2.43 -9.57 7.51
C GLY A 71 -3.77 -9.26 6.86
N GLU A 72 -4.86 -9.76 7.46
CA GLU A 72 -6.24 -9.51 6.98
C GLU A 72 -6.81 -8.15 7.43
N GLY A 73 -5.99 -7.26 7.99
CA GLY A 73 -6.42 -6.01 8.62
C GLY A 73 -5.75 -4.75 8.08
N ILE A 74 -6.51 -3.65 8.05
CA ILE A 74 -5.95 -2.30 7.88
C ILE A 74 -5.29 -1.91 9.21
N HIS A 75 -3.96 -2.04 9.29
CA HIS A 75 -3.20 -1.46 10.38
C HIS A 75 -2.81 -0.02 10.00
N ARG A 76 -3.32 0.96 10.76
CA ARG A 76 -2.91 2.36 10.65
C ARG A 76 -1.49 2.48 11.19
N TRP A 77 -0.51 2.59 10.30
CA TRP A 77 0.85 2.97 10.67
C TRP A 77 0.90 4.50 10.56
N PHE A 78 1.24 5.18 11.66
CA PHE A 78 1.22 6.64 11.88
C PHE A 78 -0.11 7.22 12.37
N GLU A 79 -0.41 6.96 13.65
CA GLU A 79 -0.88 8.01 14.58
C GLU A 79 0.31 8.46 15.44
#